data_AF-A0A6A5UPM6-F1
#
_entry.id   AF-A0A6A5UPM6-F1
#
_cell.length_a   1.000
_cell.length_b   1.000
_cell.length_c   1.000
_cell.angle_alpha   90.00
_cell.angle_beta   90.00
_cell.angle_gamma   90.00
#
_symmetry.space_group_name_H-M   'P 1'
#
loop_
_entity.id
_entity.type
_entity.pdbx_description
1 polymer ?
#
loop_
_entity_poly.entity_id
_entity_poly.type
_entity_poly.pdbx_seq_one_letter_code
_entity_poly.pdbx_strand_id
1 'polypeptide(L)'
;MFSTLQKSTFPAYFTLQTLTPVLMALTYPSGPSALWTQKASGDGLAFWLTTTMFVTGLVNWAYVGPQTTEIMKVRKHQETKDGKKSYDKGPHSREMEELNRRFAVLHGVSSLVNLVGFLGMCWYGVLLGEGLRW
;
A
#
# COMPACT_ATOMS: atom_id res chain seq x y z
N MET A 1 -5.07 10.56 19.07
CA MET A 1 -5.56 11.27 17.86
C MET A 1 -5.04 10.62 16.58
N PHE A 2 -3.75 10.69 16.26
CA PHE A 2 -3.24 10.20 14.96
C PHE A 2 -3.45 8.69 14.71
N SER A 3 -3.16 7.82 15.68
CA SER A 3 -3.40 6.37 15.56
C SER A 3 -4.87 5.99 15.33
N THR A 4 -5.82 6.78 15.84
CA THR A 4 -7.26 6.53 15.67
C THR A 4 -7.69 6.85 14.24
N LEU A 5 -7.19 7.96 13.69
CA LEU A 5 -7.45 8.35 12.31
C LEU A 5 -6.88 7.31 11.34
N GLN A 6 -5.63 6.90 11.54
CA GLN A 6 -4.98 5.87 10.73
C GLN A 6 -5.77 4.55 10.67
N LYS A 7 -6.30 4.08 11.81
CA LYS A 7 -7.10 2.85 11.88
C LYS A 7 -8.39 2.93 11.07
N SER A 8 -8.94 4.12 10.86
CA SER A 8 -10.16 4.33 10.05
C SER A 8 -9.83 4.54 8.57
N THR A 9 -8.79 5.32 8.27
CA THR A 9 -8.46 5.73 6.90
C THR A 9 -7.71 4.66 6.11
N PHE A 10 -6.73 3.99 6.73
CA PHE A 10 -5.87 3.06 5.99
C PHE A 10 -6.59 1.83 5.43
N PRO A 11 -7.55 1.19 6.12
CA PRO A 11 -8.29 0.07 5.55
C PRO A 11 -9.05 0.48 4.28
N ALA A 12 -9.67 1.66 4.26
CA ALA A 12 -10.36 2.17 3.07
C ALA A 12 -9.36 2.47 1.95
N TYR A 13 -8.25 3.15 2.28
CA TYR A 13 -7.19 3.46 1.32
C TYR A 13 -6.62 2.19 0.66
N PHE A 14 -6.25 1.18 1.44
CA PHE A 14 -5.67 -0.06 0.92
C PHE A 14 -6.68 -0.90 0.14
N THR A 15 -7.97 -0.88 0.54
CA THR A 15 -9.05 -1.48 -0.25
C THR A 15 -9.13 -0.83 -1.63
N LEU A 16 -9.19 0.50 -1.68
CA LEU A 16 -9.25 1.23 -2.95
C LEU A 16 -8.00 0.96 -3.81
N GLN A 17 -6.81 1.04 -3.20
CA GLN A 17 -5.56 0.74 -3.88
C GLN A 17 -5.53 -0.68 -4.50
N THR A 18 -6.19 -1.64 -3.85
CA THR A 18 -6.28 -3.02 -4.36
C THR A 18 -7.33 -3.15 -5.47
N LEU A 19 -8.49 -2.50 -5.34
CA LEU A 19 -9.60 -2.64 -6.29
C LEU A 19 -9.43 -1.79 -7.56
N THR A 20 -8.83 -0.61 -7.46
CA THR A 20 -8.61 0.29 -8.59
C THR A 20 -7.90 -0.37 -9.78
N PRO A 21 -6.76 -1.08 -9.62
CA PRO A 21 -6.10 -1.74 -10.77
C PRO A 21 -6.94 -2.87 -11.38
N VAL A 22 -7.84 -3.51 -10.62
CA VAL A 22 -8.80 -4.48 -11.16
C VAL A 22 -9.80 -3.77 -12.07
N LEU A 23 -10.36 -2.64 -11.62
CA LEU A 23 -11.26 -1.85 -12.44
C LEU A 23 -10.57 -1.32 -13.70
N MET A 24 -9.32 -0.86 -13.58
CA MET A 24 -8.52 -0.41 -14.72
C MET A 24 -8.29 -1.52 -15.75
N ALA A 25 -8.04 -2.76 -15.29
CA ALA A 25 -7.89 -3.92 -16.17
C ALA A 25 -9.22 -4.28 -16.86
N LEU A 26 -10.34 -4.19 -16.14
CA LEU A 26 -11.68 -4.44 -16.69
C LEU A 26 -12.10 -3.39 -17.72
N THR A 27 -11.72 -2.13 -17.53
CA THR A 27 -12.02 -1.02 -18.43
C THR A 27 -10.85 -0.66 -19.36
N TYR A 28 -9.95 -1.61 -19.62
CA TYR A 28 -8.82 -1.37 -20.52
C TYR A 28 -9.31 -1.02 -21.94
N PRO A 29 -8.75 0.00 -22.63
CA PRO A 29 -9.33 0.53 -23.88
C PRO A 29 -9.48 -0.50 -25.01
N SER A 30 -8.52 -1.42 -25.13
CA SER A 30 -8.56 -2.51 -26.14
C SER A 30 -9.43 -3.70 -25.73
N GLY A 31 -10.15 -3.57 -24.61
CA GLY A 31 -10.94 -4.62 -23.97
C GLY A 31 -10.14 -5.43 -22.94
N PRO A 32 -10.79 -5.99 -21.91
CA PRO A 32 -10.10 -6.72 -20.84
C PRO A 32 -9.37 -7.98 -21.31
N SER A 33 -9.83 -8.62 -22.40
CA SER A 33 -9.15 -9.77 -23.00
C SER A 33 -7.84 -9.41 -23.71
N ALA A 34 -7.62 -8.13 -24.06
CA ALA A 34 -6.38 -7.68 -24.69
C ALA A 34 -5.18 -7.81 -23.75
N LEU A 35 -5.37 -7.57 -22.45
CA LEU A 35 -4.31 -7.75 -21.44
C LEU A 35 -3.82 -9.20 -21.34
N TRP A 36 -4.71 -10.16 -21.61
CA TRP A 36 -4.38 -11.59 -21.61
C TRP A 36 -3.82 -12.09 -22.93
N THR A 37 -4.36 -11.60 -24.04
CA THR A 37 -3.96 -12.03 -25.38
C THR A 37 -2.72 -11.31 -25.90
N GLN A 38 -2.41 -10.13 -25.32
CA GLN A 38 -1.19 -9.34 -25.54
C GLN A 38 -0.85 -9.14 -27.02
N LYS A 39 -1.87 -8.79 -27.81
CA LYS A 39 -1.76 -8.73 -29.27
C LYS A 39 -1.20 -7.38 -29.77
N ALA A 40 -1.43 -6.30 -29.04
CA ALA A 40 -0.94 -4.97 -29.39
C ALA A 40 0.35 -4.62 -28.64
N SER A 41 1.16 -3.74 -29.23
CA SER A 41 2.30 -3.12 -28.55
C SER A 41 1.80 -2.36 -27.33
N GLY A 42 2.27 -2.74 -26.14
CA GLY A 42 1.88 -2.10 -24.87
C GLY A 42 0.95 -2.94 -23.99
N ASP A 43 0.19 -3.90 -24.54
CA ASP A 43 -0.74 -4.73 -23.75
C ASP A 43 -0.03 -5.55 -22.66
N GLY A 44 1.13 -6.12 -22.99
CA GLY A 44 1.94 -6.86 -22.02
C GLY A 44 2.48 -5.96 -20.90
N LEU A 45 2.90 -4.73 -21.22
CA LEU A 45 3.36 -3.77 -20.22
C LEU A 45 2.18 -3.31 -19.33
N ALA A 46 1.02 -3.01 -19.94
CA ALA A 46 -0.21 -2.67 -19.23
C ALA A 46 -0.62 -3.78 -18.25
N PHE A 47 -0.51 -5.05 -18.67
CA PHE A 47 -0.78 -6.21 -17.83
C PHE A 47 0.15 -6.27 -16.60
N TRP A 48 1.46 -6.11 -16.81
CA TRP A 48 2.42 -6.15 -15.70
C TRP A 48 2.28 -4.96 -14.75
N LEU A 49 2.01 -3.77 -15.25
CA LEU A 49 1.80 -2.57 -14.43
C LEU A 49 0.53 -2.70 -13.59
N THR A 50 -0.60 -3.13 -14.17
CA THR A 50 -1.86 -3.36 -13.44
C THR A 50 -1.73 -4.49 -12.42
N THR A 51 -1.04 -5.57 -12.77
CA THR A 51 -0.74 -6.67 -11.83
C THR A 51 0.15 -6.19 -10.68
N THR A 52 1.18 -5.39 -10.95
CA THR A 52 2.07 -4.84 -9.92
C THR A 52 1.31 -3.94 -8.95
N MET A 53 0.45 -3.04 -9.47
CA MET A 53 -0.42 -2.21 -8.64
C MET A 53 -1.36 -3.06 -7.77
N PHE A 54 -1.97 -4.10 -8.33
CA PHE A 54 -2.86 -5.00 -7.59
C PHE A 54 -2.12 -5.73 -6.47
N VAL A 55 -0.99 -6.37 -6.78
CA VAL A 55 -0.21 -7.15 -5.82
C VAL A 55 0.32 -6.28 -4.70
N THR A 56 0.85 -5.09 -5.02
CA THR A 56 1.33 -4.14 -4.00
C THR A 56 0.20 -3.67 -3.08
N GLY A 57 -0.97 -3.31 -3.63
CA GLY A 57 -2.16 -3.00 -2.84
C GLY A 57 -2.61 -4.16 -1.95
N LEU A 58 -2.68 -5.38 -2.51
CA LEU A 58 -3.11 -6.59 -1.80
C LEU A 58 -2.17 -6.95 -0.65
N VAL A 59 -0.86 -6.88 -0.85
CA VAL A 59 0.15 -7.11 0.21
C VAL A 59 -0.05 -6.13 1.36
N ASN A 60 -0.29 -4.86 1.05
CA ASN A 60 -0.55 -3.84 2.06
C ASN A 60 -1.89 -4.07 2.79
N TRP A 61 -2.95 -4.41 2.05
CA TRP A 61 -4.28 -4.62 2.61
C TRP A 61 -4.37 -5.88 3.47
N ALA A 62 -3.90 -7.01 2.96
CA ALA A 62 -4.09 -8.32 3.57
C ALA A 62 -3.02 -8.67 4.62
N TYR A 63 -1.82 -8.09 4.53
CA TYR A 63 -0.71 -8.47 5.41
C TYR A 63 -0.12 -7.29 6.19
N VAL A 64 0.46 -6.30 5.52
CA VAL A 64 1.26 -5.25 6.19
C VAL A 64 0.38 -4.34 7.07
N GLY A 65 -0.80 -3.95 6.58
CA GLY A 65 -1.76 -3.11 7.29
C GLY A 65 -2.27 -3.74 8.59
N PRO A 66 -2.78 -4.99 8.57
CA PRO A 66 -3.19 -5.72 9.77
C PRO A 66 -2.05 -5.86 10.79
N GLN A 67 -0.85 -6.26 10.36
CA GLN A 67 0.31 -6.39 11.25
C GLN A 67 0.70 -5.06 11.90
N THR A 68 0.69 -3.97 11.14
CA THR A 68 0.97 -2.62 11.66
C THR A 68 -0.08 -2.21 12.69
N THR A 69 -1.35 -2.52 12.43
CA THR A 69 -2.46 -2.21 13.35
C THR A 69 -2.32 -2.95 14.68
N GLU A 70 -1.91 -4.21 14.66
CA GLU A 70 -1.64 -4.98 15.87
C GLU A 70 -0.47 -4.39 16.68
N ILE A 71 0.65 -4.07 16.02
CA ILE A 71 1.78 -3.41 16.69
C ILE A 71 1.37 -2.06 17.29
N MET A 72 0.52 -1.29 16.60
CA MET A 72 -0.01 -0.03 17.14
C MET A 72 -0.89 -0.24 18.39
N LYS A 73 -1.66 -1.33 18.47
CA LYS A 73 -2.43 -1.70 19.67
C LYS A 73 -1.49 -2.02 20.83
N VAL A 74 -0.47 -2.86 20.60
CA VAL A 74 0.49 -3.26 21.64
C VAL A 74 1.32 -2.07 22.11
N ARG A 75 1.82 -1.22 21.19
CA ARG A 75 2.46 0.06 21.53
C ARG A 75 1.57 0.91 22.42
N LYS A 76 0.28 1.01 22.09
CA LYS A 76 -0.65 1.82 22.88
C LYS A 76 -0.84 1.29 24.30
N HIS A 77 -0.86 -0.03 24.48
CA HIS A 77 -0.90 -0.64 25.80
C HIS A 77 0.39 -0.36 26.58
N GLN A 78 1.54 -0.48 25.92
CA GLN A 78 2.84 -0.17 26.52
C GLN A 78 2.93 1.30 26.95
N GLU A 79 2.37 2.23 26.19
CA GLU A 79 2.34 3.65 26.59
C GLU A 79 1.62 3.87 27.93
N THR A 80 0.59 3.07 28.23
CA THR A 80 -0.13 3.12 29.49
C THR A 80 0.70 2.51 30.62
N LYS A 81 1.37 1.39 30.36
CA LYS A 81 2.25 0.71 31.32
C LYS A 81 3.47 1.55 31.69
N ASP A 82 4.08 2.22 30.71
CA ASP A 82 5.27 3.06 30.90
C ASP A 82 4.92 4.48 31.38
N GLY A 83 3.64 4.87 31.34
CA GLY A 83 3.20 6.24 31.61
C GLY A 83 3.75 7.28 30.62
N LYS A 84 4.26 6.85 29.46
CA LYS A 84 5.01 7.66 28.50
C LYS A 84 4.60 7.32 27.07
N LYS A 85 4.49 8.33 26.18
CA LYS A 85 4.09 8.07 24.79
C LYS A 85 5.26 7.52 23.98
N SER A 86 4.94 6.67 23.02
CA SER A 86 5.93 5.99 22.17
C SER A 86 6.77 6.93 21.29
N TYR A 87 6.32 8.18 21.12
CA TYR A 87 6.98 9.23 20.34
C TYR A 87 7.62 10.34 21.20
N ASP A 88 7.55 10.25 22.54
CA ASP A 88 8.20 11.22 23.42
C ASP A 88 9.74 11.07 23.37
N LYS A 89 10.46 12.11 23.79
CA LYS A 89 11.93 12.04 23.89
C LYS A 89 12.35 10.95 24.88
N GLY A 90 13.45 10.26 24.60
CA GLY A 90 13.93 9.11 25.39
C GLY A 90 14.33 9.44 26.84
N PRO A 91 14.76 8.43 27.62
CA PRO A 91 14.81 7.01 27.25
C PRO A 91 13.42 6.36 27.29
N HIS A 92 13.21 5.32 26.48
CA HIS A 92 12.01 4.48 26.51
C HIS A 92 12.33 3.16 27.22
N SER A 93 11.30 2.42 27.63
CA SER A 93 11.51 1.04 28.08
C SER A 93 12.07 0.20 26.92
N ARG A 94 12.84 -0.85 27.23
CA ARG A 94 13.34 -1.81 26.24
C ARG A 94 12.20 -2.42 25.40
N GLU A 95 11.07 -2.67 26.04
CA GLU A 95 9.85 -3.18 25.40
C GLU A 95 9.28 -2.19 24.39
N MET A 96 9.19 -0.90 24.76
CA MET A 96 8.74 0.15 23.84
C MET A 96 9.73 0.38 22.68
N GLU A 97 11.04 0.29 22.90
CA GLU A 97 12.05 0.40 21.84
C GLU A 97 11.90 -0.71 20.80
N GLU A 98 11.70 -1.95 21.24
CA GLU A 98 11.46 -3.08 20.34
C GLU A 98 10.18 -2.89 19.53
N LEU A 99 9.11 -2.45 20.16
CA LEU A 99 7.84 -2.16 19.49
C LEU A 99 7.96 -1.00 18.48
N ASN A 100 8.71 0.06 18.82
CA ASN A 100 9.00 1.18 17.93
C ASN A 100 9.79 0.71 16.70
N ARG A 101 10.79 -0.15 16.87
CA ARG A 101 11.54 -0.75 15.77
C ARG A 101 10.64 -1.59 14.86
N ARG A 102 9.82 -2.48 15.42
CA ARG A 102 8.88 -3.29 14.64
C ARG A 102 7.89 -2.43 13.86
N PHE A 103 7.35 -1.39 14.49
CA PHE A 103 6.48 -0.42 13.83
C PHE A 103 7.20 0.30 12.68
N ALA A 104 8.43 0.78 12.90
CA ALA A 104 9.19 1.48 11.88
C ALA A 104 9.47 0.59 10.65
N VAL A 105 9.80 -0.68 10.86
CA VAL A 105 10.01 -1.64 9.76
C VAL A 105 8.71 -1.86 8.98
N LEU A 106 7.61 -2.18 9.65
CA LEU A 106 6.32 -2.42 8.97
C LEU A 106 5.84 -1.18 8.21
N HIS A 107 5.96 0.00 8.81
CA HIS A 107 5.61 1.26 8.16
C HIS A 107 6.48 1.51 6.93
N GLY A 108 7.81 1.33 7.05
CA GLY A 108 8.73 1.50 5.93
C GLY A 108 8.48 0.53 4.78
N VAL A 109 8.20 -0.74 5.08
CA VAL A 109 7.79 -1.74 4.07
C VAL A 109 6.51 -1.30 3.38
N SER A 110 5.50 -0.87 4.14
CA SER A 110 4.24 -0.39 3.57
C SER A 110 4.44 0.80 2.63
N SER A 111 5.26 1.78 3.03
CA SER A 111 5.61 2.95 2.22
C SER A 111 6.33 2.57 0.93
N LEU A 112 7.28 1.63 0.98
CA LEU A 112 8.02 1.18 -0.19
C LEU A 112 7.10 0.44 -1.18
N VAL A 113 6.26 -0.46 -0.68
CA VAL A 113 5.27 -1.18 -1.49
C VAL A 113 4.29 -0.21 -2.15
N ASN A 114 3.83 0.81 -1.42
CA ASN A 114 3.02 1.89 -1.98
C ASN A 114 3.74 2.69 -3.06
N LEU A 115 5.02 2.99 -2.86
CA LEU A 115 5.81 3.74 -3.83
C LEU A 115 5.94 2.96 -5.14
N VAL A 116 6.18 1.66 -5.09
CA VAL A 116 6.22 0.80 -6.28
C VAL A 116 4.88 0.82 -7.01
N GLY A 117 3.76 0.64 -6.30
CA GLY A 117 2.42 0.72 -6.89
C GLY A 117 2.13 2.10 -7.52
N PHE A 118 2.53 3.18 -6.84
CA PHE A 118 2.37 4.55 -7.34
C PHE A 118 3.17 4.81 -8.62
N LEU A 119 4.44 4.38 -8.67
CA LEU A 119 5.26 4.49 -9.88
C LEU A 119 4.66 3.66 -11.03
N GLY A 120 4.13 2.47 -10.73
CA GLY A 120 3.41 1.65 -11.71
C GLY A 120 2.18 2.36 -12.27
N MET A 121 1.42 3.07 -11.42
CA MET A 121 0.26 3.87 -11.81
C MET A 121 0.66 5.04 -12.71
N CYS A 122 1.71 5.79 -12.36
CA CYS A 122 2.21 6.89 -13.18
C CYS A 122 2.65 6.39 -14.57
N TRP A 123 3.40 5.29 -14.62
CA TRP A 123 3.83 4.71 -15.89
C TRP A 123 2.64 4.21 -16.71
N TYR A 124 1.68 3.54 -16.09
CA TYR A 124 0.46 3.11 -16.77
C TYR A 124 -0.31 4.30 -17.38
N GLY A 125 -0.37 5.43 -16.68
CA GLY A 125 -0.96 6.67 -17.21
C GLY A 125 -0.24 7.18 -18.46
N VAL A 126 1.11 7.17 -18.48
CA VAL A 126 1.90 7.54 -19.66
C VAL A 126 1.61 6.58 -20.82
N LEU A 127 1.60 5.26 -20.55
CA LEU A 127 1.34 4.23 -21.55
C LEU A 127 -0.03 4.42 -22.23
N LEU A 128 -1.07 4.70 -21.44
CA LEU A 128 -2.39 5.00 -21.99
C LEU A 128 -2.40 6.31 -22.81
N GLY A 129 -1.69 7.34 -22.34
CA GLY A 129 -1.57 8.61 -23.05
C GLY A 129 -0.89 8.48 -24.41
N GLU A 130 0.13 7.63 -24.53
CA GLU A 130 0.78 7.33 -25.80
C GLU A 130 -0.15 6.60 -26.78
N GLY A 131 -0.98 5.68 -26.29
CA GLY A 131 -1.97 4.96 -27.10
C GLY A 131 -3.15 5.83 -27.57
N LEU A 132 -3.39 6.99 -26.93
CA LEU A 132 -4.47 7.92 -27.24
C LEU A 132 -4.07 9.04 -28.22
N ARG A 133 -2.87 8.98 -28.83
CA ARG A 133 -2.43 9.98 -29.82
C ARG A 133 -3.25 9.81 -31.10
N TRP A 134 -4.22 10.71 -31.28
CA TRP A 134 -5.02 10.89 -32.51
C TRP A 134 -4.17 11.40 -33.68
#